data_AF-A0A259D3C2-F1
#
_entry.id   AF-A0A259D3C2-F1
#
_cell.length_a   1.000
_cell.length_b   1.000
_cell.length_c   1.000
_cell.angle_alpha   90.00
_cell.angle_beta   90.00
_cell.angle_gamma   90.00
#
_symmetry.space_group_name_H-M   'P 1'
#
loop_
_entity.id
_entity.type
_entity.pdbx_description
1 polymer ?
#
loop_
_entity_poly.entity_id
_entity_poly.type
_entity_poly.pdbx_seq_one_letter_code
_entity_poly.pdbx_strand_id
1 'polypeptide(L)'
;MMILWGGLTMVTASVHNPQSIMAIRFFQGICEASTFVGTHYILGAWYTERELGKRSGIFTSSGLAGTMIGGFIQTGIYKSLNGRHGLSGWRWLFIVDGLLTIPVAIYGFLLFPDTPQTTTAWYLSEEERIAVMAEIKTRIAAMKSP
;
A
#
# COMPACT_ATOMS: atom_id res chain seq x y z
N MET A 1 7.66 -0.61 4.69
CA MET A 1 7.60 -1.73 3.72
C MET A 1 7.43 -1.26 2.28
N MET A 2 6.55 -0.30 1.97
CA MET A 2 6.36 0.20 0.60
C MET A 2 7.63 0.79 -0.06
N ILE A 3 8.50 1.46 0.71
CA ILE A 3 9.81 1.94 0.19
C ILE A 3 10.71 0.78 -0.25
N LEU A 4 10.73 -0.31 0.55
CA LEU A 4 11.54 -1.48 0.24
C LEU A 4 10.97 -2.25 -0.96
N TRP A 5 9.64 -2.36 -1.05
CA TRP A 5 8.97 -2.87 -2.25
C TRP A 5 9.34 -2.06 -3.50
N GLY A 6 9.23 -0.72 -3.44
CA GLY A 6 9.58 0.16 -4.57
C GLY A 6 11.04 0.07 -4.96
N GLY A 7 11.94 -0.05 -3.97
CA GLY A 7 13.36 -0.30 -4.21
C GLY A 7 13.64 -1.61 -4.93
N LEU A 8 13.04 -2.71 -4.47
CA LEU A 8 13.15 -4.03 -5.11
C LEU A 8 12.59 -4.01 -6.54
N THR A 9 11.48 -3.29 -6.77
CA THR A 9 10.91 -3.08 -8.10
C THR A 9 11.93 -2.40 -9.03
N MET A 10 12.56 -1.30 -8.60
CA MET A 10 13.59 -0.62 -9.43
C MET A 10 14.83 -1.50 -9.68
N VAL A 11 15.28 -2.25 -8.68
CA VAL A 11 16.42 -3.18 -8.83
C VAL A 11 16.12 -4.25 -9.88
N THR A 12 14.86 -4.70 -10.00
CA THR A 12 14.43 -5.66 -11.04
C THR A 12 14.74 -5.16 -12.45
N ALA A 13 14.71 -3.85 -12.70
CA ALA A 13 15.05 -3.28 -14.01
C ALA A 13 16.53 -3.46 -14.41
N SER A 14 17.41 -3.63 -13.43
CA SER A 14 18.86 -3.77 -13.65
C SER A 14 19.30 -5.23 -13.83
N VAL A 15 18.43 -6.19 -13.57
CA VAL A 15 18.78 -7.62 -13.60
C VAL A 15 18.94 -8.13 -15.02
N HIS A 16 19.89 -9.05 -15.22
CA HIS A 16 20.14 -9.71 -16.51
C HIS A 16 19.89 -11.23 -16.46
N ASN A 17 19.79 -11.81 -15.25
CA ASN A 17 19.61 -13.24 -15.04
C ASN A 17 18.17 -13.57 -14.57
N PRO A 18 17.51 -14.58 -15.16
CA PRO A 18 16.15 -14.97 -14.76
C PRO A 18 16.03 -15.39 -13.29
N GLN A 19 17.03 -16.11 -12.76
CA GLN A 19 17.07 -16.57 -11.37
C GLN A 19 17.02 -15.40 -10.38
N SER A 20 17.74 -14.32 -10.68
CA SER A 20 17.74 -13.11 -9.85
C SER A 20 16.38 -12.40 -9.87
N ILE A 21 15.65 -12.42 -10.99
CA ILE A 21 14.28 -11.88 -11.06
C ILE A 21 13.37 -12.69 -10.14
N MET A 22 13.46 -14.03 -10.15
CA MET A 22 12.64 -14.88 -9.28
C MET A 22 12.90 -14.58 -7.80
N ALA A 23 14.17 -14.44 -7.40
CA ALA A 23 14.53 -14.11 -6.03
C ALA A 23 13.96 -12.73 -5.60
N ILE A 24 14.09 -11.71 -6.45
CA ILE A 24 13.55 -10.38 -6.13
C ILE A 24 12.03 -10.43 -6.01
N ARG A 25 11.35 -11.16 -6.90
CA ARG A 25 9.89 -11.33 -6.84
C ARG A 25 9.41 -12.04 -5.58
N PHE A 26 10.18 -12.99 -5.08
CA PHE A 26 9.89 -13.63 -3.79
C PHE A 26 9.90 -12.61 -2.64
N PHE A 27 10.96 -11.79 -2.53
CA PHE A 27 11.03 -10.75 -1.51
C PHE A 27 9.97 -9.66 -1.70
N GLN A 28 9.68 -9.30 -2.94
CA GLN A 28 8.63 -8.33 -3.27
C GLN A 28 7.25 -8.82 -2.79
N GLY A 29 6.95 -10.12 -2.97
CA GLY A 29 5.72 -10.73 -2.45
C GLY A 29 5.62 -10.71 -0.92
N ILE A 30 6.73 -10.95 -0.21
CA ILE A 30 6.77 -10.82 1.27
C ILE A 30 6.44 -9.38 1.69
N CYS A 31 7.02 -8.39 1.00
CA CYS A 31 6.77 -6.99 1.30
C CYS A 31 5.31 -6.60 1.05
N GLU A 32 4.72 -7.06 -0.04
CA GLU A 32 3.33 -6.80 -0.40
C GLU A 32 2.35 -7.42 0.61
N ALA A 33 2.58 -8.68 1.00
CA ALA A 33 1.76 -9.37 2.00
C ALA A 33 1.75 -8.62 3.34
N SER A 34 2.89 -8.09 3.77
CA SER A 34 2.99 -7.32 5.01
C SER A 34 2.14 -6.05 4.99
N THR A 35 2.08 -5.36 3.84
CA THR A 35 1.26 -4.15 3.67
C THR A 35 -0.23 -4.49 3.73
N PHE A 36 -0.64 -5.57 3.06
CA PHE A 36 -2.05 -5.98 3.05
C PHE A 36 -2.55 -6.34 4.46
N VAL A 37 -1.79 -7.15 5.19
CA VAL A 37 -2.12 -7.56 6.56
C VAL A 37 -2.05 -6.36 7.51
N GLY A 38 -1.00 -5.53 7.41
CA GLY A 38 -0.87 -4.33 8.25
C GLY A 38 -2.01 -3.34 8.07
N THR A 39 -2.44 -3.10 6.82
CA THR A 39 -3.57 -2.20 6.52
C THR A 39 -4.87 -2.74 7.11
N HIS A 40 -5.15 -4.04 6.96
CA HIS A 40 -6.36 -4.65 7.52
C HIS A 40 -6.33 -4.69 9.05
N TYR A 41 -5.16 -4.87 9.66
CA TYR A 41 -4.99 -4.79 11.11
C TYR A 41 -5.34 -3.38 11.63
N ILE A 42 -4.83 -2.34 10.99
CA ILE A 42 -5.16 -0.95 11.35
C ILE A 42 -6.65 -0.68 11.14
N LEU A 43 -7.22 -1.09 10.00
CA LEU A 43 -8.66 -0.96 9.74
C LEU A 43 -9.51 -1.67 10.81
N GLY A 44 -9.12 -2.87 11.24
CA GLY A 44 -9.80 -3.60 12.31
C GLY A 44 -9.67 -2.93 13.67
N ALA A 45 -8.58 -2.18 13.93
CA ALA A 45 -8.40 -1.43 15.16
C ALA A 45 -9.29 -0.18 15.24
N TRP A 46 -9.59 0.45 14.09
CA TRP A 46 -10.37 1.68 14.01
C TRP A 46 -11.87 1.46 13.73
N TYR A 47 -12.28 0.31 13.19
CA TYR A 47 -13.65 0.08 12.71
C TYR A 47 -14.30 -1.19 13.26
N THR A 48 -15.63 -1.16 13.39
CA THR A 48 -16.44 -2.30 13.83
C THR A 48 -16.64 -3.33 12.70
N GLU A 49 -16.94 -4.59 13.03
CA GLU A 49 -17.10 -5.68 12.04
C GLU A 49 -18.14 -5.36 10.95
N ARG A 50 -19.25 -4.70 11.31
CA ARG A 50 -20.29 -4.28 10.33
C ARG A 50 -19.79 -3.22 9.34
N GLU A 51 -18.85 -2.38 9.75
CA GLU A 51 -18.29 -1.30 8.92
C GLU A 51 -17.04 -1.76 8.16
N LEU A 52 -16.31 -2.72 8.73
CA LEU A 52 -15.05 -3.25 8.20
C LEU A 52 -15.24 -3.86 6.82
N GLY A 53 -16.32 -4.63 6.60
CA GLY A 53 -16.61 -5.25 5.31
C GLY A 53 -16.74 -4.23 4.17
N LYS A 54 -17.49 -3.14 4.39
CA LYS A 54 -17.64 -2.07 3.39
C LYS A 54 -16.31 -1.38 3.10
N ARG A 55 -15.52 -1.08 4.14
CA ARG A 55 -14.24 -0.36 4.01
C ARG A 55 -13.15 -1.22 3.36
N SER A 56 -13.07 -2.50 3.72
CA SER A 56 -12.17 -3.47 3.08
C SER A 56 -12.57 -3.70 1.61
N GLY A 57 -13.87 -3.71 1.30
CA GLY A 57 -14.37 -3.73 -0.07
C GLY A 57 -13.87 -2.53 -0.89
N ILE A 58 -14.02 -1.31 -0.37
CA ILE A 58 -13.53 -0.09 -1.03
C ILE A 58 -12.01 -0.15 -1.25
N PHE A 59 -11.24 -0.58 -0.23
CA PHE A 59 -9.79 -0.76 -0.34
C PHE A 59 -9.43 -1.73 -1.47
N THR A 60 -10.07 -2.90 -1.51
CA THR A 60 -9.83 -3.90 -2.55
C THR A 60 -10.23 -3.40 -3.94
N SER A 61 -11.37 -2.72 -4.06
CA SER A 61 -11.81 -2.11 -5.33
C SER A 61 -10.81 -1.06 -5.83
N SER A 62 -10.21 -0.27 -4.94
CA SER A 62 -9.18 0.70 -5.33
C SER A 62 -7.94 0.03 -5.91
N GLY A 63 -7.53 -1.13 -5.37
CA GLY A 63 -6.44 -1.94 -5.91
C GLY A 63 -6.74 -2.45 -7.32
N LEU A 64 -7.96 -2.97 -7.54
CA LEU A 64 -8.40 -3.43 -8.87
C LEU A 64 -8.46 -2.29 -9.89
N ALA A 65 -8.94 -1.11 -9.49
CA ALA A 65 -8.93 0.08 -10.34
C ALA A 65 -7.50 0.49 -10.70
N GLY A 66 -6.57 0.42 -9.74
CA GLY A 66 -5.14 0.64 -9.97
C GLY A 66 -4.57 -0.32 -11.01
N THR A 67 -4.85 -1.62 -10.91
CA THR A 67 -4.43 -2.64 -11.88
C THR A 67 -4.95 -2.34 -13.29
N MET A 68 -6.21 -1.93 -13.41
CA MET A 68 -6.81 -1.56 -14.69
C MET A 68 -6.09 -0.37 -15.34
N ILE A 69 -5.81 0.69 -14.56
CA ILE A 69 -5.11 1.88 -15.04
C ILE A 69 -3.64 1.55 -15.37
N GLY A 70 -3.01 0.68 -14.57
CA GLY A 70 -1.63 0.24 -14.75
C GLY A 70 -1.35 -0.35 -16.13
N GLY A 71 -2.30 -1.11 -16.70
CA GLY A 71 -2.17 -1.66 -18.07
C GLY A 71 -2.09 -0.59 -19.17
N PHE A 72 -2.84 0.50 -19.02
CA PHE A 72 -2.77 1.64 -19.94
C PHE A 72 -1.44 2.39 -19.82
N ILE A 73 -0.99 2.64 -18.58
CA ILE A 73 0.31 3.27 -18.32
C ILE A 73 1.44 2.40 -18.90
N GLN A 74 1.39 1.09 -18.67
CA GLN A 74 2.35 0.13 -19.23
C GLN A 74 2.43 0.21 -20.75
N THR A 75 1.28 0.30 -21.42
CA THR A 75 1.23 0.42 -22.88
C THR A 75 1.85 1.75 -23.35
N GLY A 76 1.57 2.85 -22.64
CA GLY A 76 2.16 4.17 -22.93
C GLY A 76 3.68 4.18 -22.75
N ILE A 77 4.19 3.61 -21.66
CA ILE A 77 5.63 3.48 -21.38
C ILE A 77 6.29 2.61 -22.44
N TYR A 78 5.69 1.47 -22.78
CA TYR A 78 6.25 0.58 -23.80
C TYR A 78 6.33 1.27 -25.16
N LYS A 79 5.29 2.00 -25.60
CA LYS A 79 5.31 2.70 -26.89
C LYS A 79 6.31 3.86 -26.95
N SER A 80 6.54 4.57 -25.84
CA SER A 80 7.34 5.81 -25.81
C SER A 80 8.80 5.63 -25.39
N LEU A 81 9.11 4.60 -24.61
CA LEU A 81 10.42 4.40 -23.98
C LEU A 81 11.12 3.10 -24.39
N ASN A 82 10.48 2.23 -25.17
CA ASN A 82 11.12 1.00 -25.64
C ASN A 82 12.32 1.31 -26.56
N GLY A 83 13.50 0.79 -26.21
CA GLY A 83 14.75 1.03 -26.93
C GLY A 83 15.45 2.35 -26.56
N ARG A 84 14.82 3.20 -25.73
CA ARG A 84 15.42 4.45 -25.25
C ARG A 84 16.54 4.14 -24.25
N HIS A 85 17.71 4.75 -24.46
CA HIS A 85 18.93 4.48 -23.69
C HIS A 85 19.35 2.99 -23.68
N GLY A 86 18.98 2.21 -24.71
CA GLY A 86 19.32 0.79 -24.81
C GLY A 86 18.55 -0.13 -23.86
N LEU A 87 17.56 0.39 -23.14
CA LEU A 87 16.72 -0.38 -22.23
C LEU A 87 15.41 -0.80 -22.91
N SER A 88 14.96 -2.03 -22.62
CA SER A 88 13.67 -2.53 -23.04
C SER A 88 12.52 -1.82 -22.30
N GLY A 89 11.36 -1.68 -22.95
CA GLY A 89 10.21 -0.99 -22.36
C GLY A 89 9.76 -1.56 -21.01
N TRP A 90 9.94 -2.86 -20.78
CA TRP A 90 9.62 -3.49 -19.49
C TRP A 90 10.55 -3.05 -18.34
N ARG A 91 11.81 -2.73 -18.62
CA ARG A 91 12.75 -2.22 -17.61
C ARG A 91 12.38 -0.80 -17.20
N TRP A 92 12.02 0.02 -18.18
CA TRP A 92 11.48 1.36 -17.95
C TRP A 92 10.21 1.33 -17.09
N LEU A 93 9.34 0.33 -17.30
CA LEU A 93 8.14 0.15 -16.49
C LEU A 93 8.48 -0.04 -15.00
N PHE A 94 9.43 -0.91 -14.67
CA PHE A 94 9.83 -1.13 -13.27
C PHE A 94 10.50 0.09 -12.63
N ILE A 95 11.24 0.89 -13.40
CA ILE A 95 11.84 2.14 -12.93
C ILE A 95 10.76 3.17 -12.62
N VAL A 96 9.83 3.39 -13.56
CA VAL A 96 8.75 4.37 -13.39
C VAL A 96 7.81 3.98 -12.25
N ASP A 97 7.46 2.69 -12.14
CA ASP A 97 6.60 2.17 -11.07
C ASP A 97 7.21 2.38 -9.69
N GLY A 98 8.50 2.06 -9.52
CA GLY A 98 9.22 2.30 -8.27
C GLY A 98 9.34 3.79 -7.94
N LEU A 99 9.58 4.64 -8.94
CA LEU A 99 9.68 6.09 -8.76
C LEU A 99 8.35 6.72 -8.34
N LEU A 100 7.22 6.26 -8.90
CA LEU A 100 5.89 6.71 -8.48
C LEU A 100 5.52 6.23 -7.07
N THR A 101 6.02 5.06 -6.67
CA THR A 101 5.73 4.46 -5.36
C THR A 101 6.42 5.20 -4.21
N ILE A 102 7.61 5.78 -4.41
CA ILE A 102 8.36 6.44 -3.33
C ILE A 102 7.61 7.66 -2.75
N PRO A 103 7.15 8.64 -3.55
CA PRO A 103 6.36 9.77 -3.04
C PRO A 103 5.08 9.32 -2.34
N VAL A 104 4.39 8.31 -2.88
CA VAL A 104 3.17 7.75 -2.26
C VAL A 104 3.48 7.11 -0.91
N ALA A 105 4.62 6.41 -0.79
CA ALA A 105 5.07 5.83 0.46
C ALA A 105 5.44 6.90 1.50
N ILE A 106 6.07 8.00 1.07
CA ILE A 106 6.38 9.15 1.95
C ILE A 106 5.08 9.82 2.41
N TYR A 107 4.14 10.06 1.49
CA TYR A 107 2.82 10.60 1.82
C TYR A 107 2.08 9.71 2.80
N GLY A 108 2.10 8.39 2.57
CA GLY A 108 1.56 7.40 3.50
C GLY A 108 2.22 7.49 4.86
N PHE A 109 3.55 7.52 4.94
CA PHE A 109 4.26 7.61 6.21
C PHE A 109 3.91 8.87 7.03
N LEU A 110 3.64 10.00 6.37
CA LEU A 110 3.33 11.26 7.04
C LEU A 110 1.85 11.38 7.47
N LEU A 111 0.92 10.76 6.73
CA LEU A 111 -0.51 10.92 6.95
C LEU A 111 -1.21 9.70 7.54
N PHE A 112 -0.65 8.49 7.46
CA PHE A 112 -1.31 7.31 8.00
C PHE A 112 -1.24 7.35 9.53
N PRO A 113 -2.37 7.47 10.25
CA PRO A 113 -2.37 7.31 11.69
C PRO A 113 -2.11 5.83 12.01
N ASP A 114 -1.21 5.58 12.96
CA ASP A 114 -1.04 4.25 13.55
C ASP A 114 -2.33 3.82 14.29
N THR A 115 -2.29 2.67 14.96
CA THR A 115 -3.43 2.17 15.76
C THR A 115 -3.90 3.19 16.81
N PRO A 116 -5.20 3.22 17.17
CA PRO A 116 -5.77 4.20 18.09
C PRO A 116 -5.06 4.29 19.46
N GLN A 117 -4.38 3.22 19.88
CA GLN A 117 -3.62 3.15 21.13
C GLN A 117 -2.24 3.82 21.06
N THR A 118 -1.68 4.00 19.86
CA THR A 118 -0.28 4.43 19.63
C THR A 118 -0.16 5.57 18.61
N THR A 119 -1.28 6.08 18.09
CA THR A 119 -1.31 7.15 17.10
C THR A 119 -0.55 8.37 17.57
N THR A 120 0.54 8.73 16.89
CA THR A 120 1.27 10.00 17.00
C THR A 120 0.87 11.02 15.92
N ALA A 121 -0.34 10.90 15.36
CA ALA A 121 -0.83 11.80 14.32
C ALA A 121 -0.96 13.22 14.86
N TRP A 122 -0.16 14.15 14.34
CA TRP A 122 -0.07 15.55 14.75
C TRP A 122 -1.37 16.35 14.56
N TYR A 123 -2.34 15.82 13.79
CA TYR A 123 -3.63 16.45 13.54
C TYR A 123 -4.74 16.03 14.53
N LEU A 124 -4.55 14.96 15.33
CA LEU A 124 -5.52 14.57 16.37
C LEU A 124 -5.08 15.11 17.74
N SER A 125 -5.94 15.91 18.38
CA SER A 125 -5.73 16.34 19.76
C SER A 125 -5.86 15.17 20.73
N GLU A 126 -5.23 15.26 21.90
CA GLU A 126 -5.28 14.20 22.91
C GLU A 126 -6.71 13.95 23.43
N GLU A 127 -7.54 14.99 23.48
CA GLU A 127 -8.96 14.91 23.83
C GLU A 127 -9.78 14.16 22.77
N GLU A 128 -9.53 14.43 21.48
CA GLU A 128 -10.18 13.74 20.37
C GLU A 128 -9.81 12.25 20.33
N ARG A 129 -8.57 11.90 20.64
CA ARG A 129 -8.13 10.50 20.73
C ARG A 129 -8.86 9.75 21.84
N ILE A 130 -8.97 10.35 23.02
CA ILE A 130 -9.68 9.74 24.16
C ILE A 130 -11.17 9.60 23.84
N ALA A 131 -11.79 10.60 23.21
CA ALA A 131 -13.18 10.56 22.79
C ALA A 131 -13.44 9.44 21.77
N VAL A 132 -12.60 9.33 20.73
CA VAL A 132 -12.72 8.27 19.71
C VAL A 132 -12.47 6.89 20.32
N MET A 133 -11.51 6.75 21.22
CA MET A 133 -11.25 5.49 21.92
C MET A 133 -12.42 5.06 22.82
N ALA A 134 -13.04 6.01 23.53
CA ALA A 134 -14.22 5.77 24.35
C ALA A 134 -15.43 5.40 23.49
N GLU A 135 -15.60 6.06 22.34
CA GLU A 135 -16.68 5.77 21.40
C GLU A 135 -16.50 4.38 20.75
N ILE A 136 -15.30 4.04 20.29
CA ILE A 136 -15.00 2.70 19.72
C ILE A 136 -15.28 1.61 20.76
N LYS A 137 -14.83 1.77 22.02
CA LYS A 137 -15.11 0.82 23.09
C LYS A 137 -16.61 0.68 23.36
N THR A 138 -17.34 1.79 23.41
CA THR A 138 -18.79 1.80 23.60
C THR A 138 -19.52 1.10 22.45
N ARG A 139 -19.13 1.37 21.20
CA ARG A 139 -19.69 0.73 20.00
C ARG A 139 -19.42 -0.79 19.98
N ILE A 140 -18.22 -1.22 20.36
CA ILE A 140 -17.87 -2.65 20.49
C ILE A 140 -18.67 -3.33 21.60
N ALA A 141 -18.83 -2.68 22.75
CA ALA A 141 -19.63 -3.20 23.86
C ALA A 141 -21.11 -3.35 23.49
N ALA A 142 -21.68 -2.38 22.77
CA ALA A 142 -23.05 -2.42 22.28
C ALA A 142 -23.31 -3.58 21.29
N MET A 143 -22.32 -3.99 20.50
CA MET A 143 -22.44 -5.14 19.59
C MET A 143 -22.32 -6.50 20.29
N LYS A 144 -21.72 -6.56 21.48
CA LYS A 144 -21.61 -7.78 22.30
C LYS A 144 -22.81 -8.00 23.21
N SER A 145 -23.70 -7.02 23.34
CA SER A 145 -24.98 -7.20 24.04
C SER A 145 -25.92 -8.04 23.15
N PRO A 146 -26.41 -9.19 23.65
CA PRO A 146 -27.34 -10.06 22.91
C PRO A 146 -28.70 -9.38 22.68
#